data_AF-A0A1D6EA00-F1
#
_entry.id   AF-A0A1D6EA00-F1
#
_cell.length_a   1.000
_cell.length_b   1.000
_cell.length_c   1.000
_cell.angle_alpha   90.00
_cell.angle_beta   90.00
_cell.angle_gamma   90.00
#
_symmetry.space_group_name_H-M   'P 1'
#
loop_
_entity.id
_entity.type
_entity.pdbx_description
1 polymer ?
#
loop_
_entity_poly.entity_id
_entity_poly.type
_entity_poly.pdbx_seq_one_letter_code
_entity_poly.pdbx_strand_id
1 'polypeptide(L)'
;MSSLAKASIYLRDCVGSGLSKHQFKLLCSVFNVTTLVLSGFQTMVISEEFPEFRNLLTLLLEKCDLSDNFQMLANFLQHSPDLEKLTLGRCKFSKDPKKKKGKARLSKGCLNQFNVRCKNLKLTEIIYEDDDAKKVVELLWSMSGDLPKNYIKLTKVDPDHP
;
A
#
# COMPACT_ATOMS: atom_id res chain seq x y z
N MET A 1 -0.48 -28.13 -0.05
CA MET A 1 -1.27 -26.88 -0.06
C MET A 1 -1.06 -26.23 -1.42
N SER A 2 -2.10 -26.10 -2.23
CA SER A 2 -2.01 -25.45 -3.54
C SER A 2 -1.66 -23.97 -3.34
N SER A 3 -0.45 -23.55 -3.68
CA SER A 3 -0.12 -22.11 -3.74
C SER A 3 -0.61 -21.59 -5.08
N LEU A 4 -1.57 -20.66 -5.06
CA LEU A 4 -1.86 -19.86 -6.24
C LEU A 4 -0.61 -19.02 -6.55
N ALA A 5 -0.03 -19.19 -7.74
CA ALA A 5 1.17 -18.41 -8.10
C ALA A 5 0.88 -16.90 -8.03
N LYS A 6 -0.29 -16.49 -8.52
CA LYS A 6 -0.70 -15.09 -8.59
C LYS A 6 -2.18 -14.92 -8.27
N ALA A 7 -2.51 -13.88 -7.53
CA ALA A 7 -3.87 -13.38 -7.37
C ALA A 7 -3.95 -11.91 -7.75
N SER A 8 -5.09 -11.50 -8.29
CA SER A 8 -5.40 -10.11 -8.60
C SER A 8 -6.81 -9.81 -8.11
N ILE A 9 -6.94 -8.83 -7.21
CA ILE A 9 -8.21 -8.46 -6.60
C ILE A 9 -8.49 -6.99 -6.87
N TYR A 10 -9.61 -6.72 -7.53
CA TYR A 10 -10.15 -5.38 -7.67
C TYR A 10 -11.22 -5.16 -6.60
N LEU A 11 -10.88 -4.33 -5.63
CA LEU A 11 -11.69 -4.01 -4.48
C LEU A 11 -12.44 -2.72 -4.76
N ARG A 12 -13.54 -2.81 -5.50
CA ARG A 12 -14.35 -1.64 -5.86
C ARG A 12 -14.72 -0.83 -4.60
N ASP A 13 -14.52 0.48 -4.70
CA ASP A 13 -14.91 1.48 -3.71
C ASP A 13 -16.40 1.39 -3.37
N CYS A 14 -16.71 0.96 -2.15
CA CYS A 14 -18.00 1.20 -1.53
C CYS A 14 -17.86 2.50 -0.75
N VAL A 15 -18.41 3.58 -1.31
CA VAL A 15 -18.47 4.94 -0.77
C VAL A 15 -18.31 4.99 0.76
N GLY A 16 -17.13 5.35 1.24
CA GLY A 16 -16.93 5.96 2.56
C GLY A 16 -16.55 5.08 3.74
N SER A 17 -16.31 3.77 3.61
CA SER A 17 -15.90 2.96 4.76
C SER A 17 -14.98 1.79 4.42
N GLY A 18 -13.68 2.06 4.34
CA GLY A 18 -12.66 1.02 4.34
C GLY A 18 -12.88 -0.14 3.37
N LEU A 19 -12.22 -1.25 3.65
CA LEU A 19 -12.55 -2.53 3.03
C LEU A 19 -13.79 -3.11 3.72
N SER A 20 -14.78 -3.55 2.94
CA SER A 20 -15.91 -4.26 3.55
C SER A 20 -15.44 -5.58 4.16
N LYS A 21 -16.15 -6.09 5.18
CA LYS A 21 -15.84 -7.40 5.80
C LYS A 21 -15.70 -8.53 4.78
N HIS A 22 -16.50 -8.49 3.71
CA HIS A 22 -16.45 -9.48 2.63
C HIS A 22 -15.18 -9.37 1.78
N GLN A 23 -14.79 -8.15 1.45
CA GLN A 23 -13.56 -7.88 0.73
C GLN A 23 -12.32 -8.28 1.56
N PHE A 24 -12.37 -8.07 2.89
CA PHE A 24 -11.27 -8.43 3.78
C PHE A 24 -11.16 -9.96 3.88
N LYS A 25 -12.30 -10.63 4.03
CA LYS A 25 -12.38 -12.10 3.99
C LYS A 25 -11.83 -12.66 2.67
N LEU A 26 -12.08 -12.00 1.53
CA LEU A 26 -11.51 -12.39 0.24
C LEU A 26 -9.99 -12.22 0.22
N LEU A 27 -9.46 -11.09 0.71
CA LEU A 27 -8.03 -10.89 0.86
C LEU A 27 -7.40 -11.98 1.75
N CYS A 28 -8.06 -12.34 2.86
CA CYS A 28 -7.61 -13.40 3.74
C CYS A 28 -7.64 -14.79 3.09
N SER A 29 -8.50 -15.02 2.08
CA SER A 29 -8.54 -16.30 1.37
C SER A 29 -7.36 -16.52 0.43
N VAL A 30 -6.65 -15.45 0.03
CA VAL A 30 -5.51 -15.49 -0.90
C VAL A 30 -4.15 -15.32 -0.22
N PHE A 31 -4.06 -15.60 1.08
CA PHE A 31 -2.82 -15.39 1.86
C PHE A 31 -1.60 -16.19 1.36
N ASN A 32 -1.83 -17.32 0.66
CA ASN A 32 -0.80 -18.25 0.23
C ASN A 32 -0.31 -18.02 -1.22
N VAL A 33 -0.33 -16.78 -1.70
CA VAL A 33 0.08 -16.42 -3.07
C VAL A 33 1.51 -15.91 -3.13
N THR A 34 2.18 -16.09 -4.28
CA THR A 34 3.53 -15.52 -4.50
C THR A 34 3.50 -14.11 -5.07
N THR A 35 2.46 -13.79 -5.83
CA THR A 35 2.22 -12.46 -6.38
C THR A 35 0.80 -12.02 -6.06
N LEU A 36 0.66 -10.84 -5.46
CA LEU A 36 -0.64 -10.24 -5.18
C LEU A 36 -0.73 -8.88 -5.85
N VAL A 37 -1.79 -8.70 -6.64
CA VAL A 37 -2.17 -7.40 -7.19
C VAL A 37 -3.45 -6.96 -6.49
N LEU A 38 -3.44 -5.81 -5.83
CA LEU A 38 -4.62 -5.21 -5.24
C LEU A 38 -4.88 -3.86 -5.87
N SER A 39 -6.13 -3.58 -6.20
CA SER A 39 -6.49 -2.32 -6.84
C SER A 39 -7.87 -1.79 -6.47
N GLY A 40 -8.05 -0.48 -6.63
CA GLY A 40 -9.36 0.18 -6.60
C GLY A 40 -9.97 0.48 -5.22
N PHE A 41 -9.22 0.32 -4.12
CA PHE A 41 -9.69 0.54 -2.75
C PHE A 41 -9.19 1.88 -2.16
N GLN A 42 -9.89 2.41 -1.15
CA GLN A 42 -9.58 3.73 -0.57
C GLN A 42 -8.80 3.71 0.75
N THR A 43 -9.15 2.86 1.70
CA THR A 43 -8.44 2.77 3.00
C THR A 43 -8.67 1.41 3.62
N MET A 44 -7.74 0.96 4.44
CA MET A 44 -7.87 -0.25 5.23
C MET A 44 -7.64 0.12 6.68
N VAL A 45 -8.73 0.27 7.43
CA VAL A 45 -8.64 0.17 8.88
C VAL A 45 -8.69 -1.32 9.19
N ILE A 46 -7.53 -1.88 9.51
CA ILE A 46 -7.48 -3.26 10.01
C ILE A 46 -7.95 -3.22 11.46
N SER A 47 -9.08 -3.86 11.74
CA SER A 47 -9.58 -4.09 13.11
C SER A 47 -9.35 -5.53 13.59
N GLU A 48 -8.96 -6.44 12.69
CA GLU A 48 -8.90 -7.89 12.93
C GLU A 48 -7.47 -8.45 12.68
N GLU A 49 -7.27 -9.75 12.91
CA GLU A 49 -6.02 -10.44 12.62
C GLU A 49 -5.72 -10.41 11.10
N PHE A 50 -4.77 -9.57 10.69
CA PHE A 50 -4.30 -9.56 9.31
C PHE A 50 -3.48 -10.84 9.04
N PRO A 51 -3.78 -11.59 7.97
CA PRO A 51 -3.10 -12.84 7.68
C PRO A 51 -1.63 -12.58 7.35
N GLU A 52 -0.77 -13.53 7.69
CA GLU A 52 0.64 -13.49 7.32
C GLU A 52 0.83 -14.09 5.91
N PHE A 53 1.31 -13.26 4.99
CA PHE A 53 1.60 -13.60 3.60
C PHE A 53 3.02 -14.14 3.46
N ARG A 54 3.30 -15.29 4.09
CA ARG A 54 4.67 -15.86 4.13
C ARG A 54 5.25 -16.23 2.77
N ASN A 55 4.41 -16.50 1.77
CA ASN A 55 4.86 -16.87 0.43
C ASN A 55 4.84 -15.69 -0.56
N LEU A 56 4.41 -14.50 -0.13
CA LEU A 56 4.25 -13.35 -1.00
C LEU A 56 5.61 -12.71 -1.29
N LEU A 57 6.04 -12.81 -2.55
CA LEU A 57 7.30 -12.27 -3.04
C LEU A 57 7.09 -10.93 -3.78
N THR A 58 5.94 -10.76 -4.44
CA THR A 58 5.63 -9.54 -5.20
C THR A 58 4.27 -8.98 -4.82
N LEU A 59 4.25 -7.74 -4.38
CA LEU A 59 3.04 -6.98 -4.08
C LEU A 59 2.93 -5.79 -5.03
N LEU A 60 1.82 -5.70 -5.75
CA LEU A 60 1.46 -4.55 -6.58
C LEU A 60 0.18 -3.93 -6.01
N LEU A 61 0.28 -2.68 -5.57
CA LEU A 61 -0.86 -1.87 -5.19
C LEU A 61 -1.10 -0.85 -6.32
N GLU A 62 -2.27 -0.88 -6.95
CA GLU A 62 -2.58 -0.01 -8.08
C GLU A 62 -3.88 0.77 -7.86
N LYS A 63 -3.94 2.05 -8.26
CA LYS A 63 -5.15 2.87 -8.14
C LYS A 63 -5.76 2.82 -6.73
N CYS A 64 -4.89 2.95 -5.74
CA CYS A 64 -5.20 2.86 -4.32
C CYS A 64 -5.09 4.21 -3.63
N ASP A 65 -5.71 4.41 -2.48
CA ASP A 65 -5.49 5.62 -1.66
C ASP A 65 -4.65 5.26 -0.42
N LEU A 66 -3.48 5.89 -0.34
CA LEU A 66 -2.49 5.74 0.73
C LEU A 66 -2.39 6.99 1.60
N SER A 67 -3.36 7.91 1.48
CA SER A 67 -3.39 9.18 2.20
C SER A 67 -3.72 9.04 3.70
N ASP A 68 -3.93 7.81 4.18
CA ASP A 68 -4.16 7.44 5.58
C ASP A 68 -2.85 7.18 6.35
N ASN A 69 -1.84 8.01 6.10
CA ASN A 69 -0.47 7.84 6.64
C ASN A 69 0.14 6.47 6.31
N PHE A 70 -0.21 5.93 5.14
CA PHE A 70 0.34 4.68 4.63
C PHE A 70 0.08 3.47 5.54
N GLN A 71 -0.91 3.52 6.44
CA GLN A 71 -1.16 2.46 7.42
C GLN A 71 -1.36 1.11 6.75
N MET A 72 -2.05 1.11 5.61
CA MET A 72 -2.23 -0.11 4.83
C MET A 72 -0.92 -0.70 4.32
N LEU A 73 -0.05 0.15 3.77
CA LEU A 73 1.24 -0.29 3.26
C LEU A 73 2.09 -0.84 4.40
N ALA A 74 2.06 -0.19 5.57
CA ALA A 74 2.71 -0.70 6.77
C ALA A 74 2.26 -2.12 7.13
N ASN A 75 0.95 -2.40 7.05
CA ASN A 75 0.41 -3.73 7.36
C ASN A 75 0.89 -4.79 6.37
N PHE A 76 0.90 -4.50 5.06
CA PHE A 76 1.47 -5.43 4.09
C PHE A 76 2.96 -5.69 4.34
N LEU A 77 3.73 -4.64 4.66
CA LEU A 77 5.16 -4.75 4.93
C LEU A 77 5.47 -5.48 6.26
N GLN A 78 4.56 -5.41 7.23
CA GLN A 78 4.71 -6.12 8.50
C GLN A 78 4.34 -7.61 8.36
N HIS A 79 3.36 -7.93 7.52
CA HIS A 79 2.80 -9.28 7.38
C HIS A 79 3.31 -10.07 6.16
N SER A 80 4.25 -9.52 5.39
CA SER A 80 4.85 -10.18 4.22
C SER A 80 6.38 -10.27 4.40
N PRO A 81 6.88 -11.15 5.28
CA PRO A 81 8.30 -11.14 5.67
C PRO A 81 9.27 -11.45 4.52
N ASP A 82 8.82 -12.21 3.53
CA ASP A 82 9.62 -12.65 2.38
C ASP A 82 9.41 -11.79 1.12
N LEU A 83 8.73 -10.66 1.25
CA LEU A 83 8.46 -9.76 0.13
C LEU A 83 9.76 -9.26 -0.50
N GLU A 84 9.91 -9.51 -1.81
CA GLU A 84 11.08 -9.13 -2.59
C GLU A 84 10.86 -7.88 -3.44
N LYS A 85 9.62 -7.69 -3.93
CA LYS A 85 9.23 -6.58 -4.78
C LYS A 85 7.94 -5.93 -4.30
N LEU A 86 8.01 -4.63 -4.07
CA LEU A 86 6.86 -3.76 -3.88
C LEU A 86 6.71 -2.83 -5.09
N THR A 87 5.50 -2.70 -5.62
CA THR A 87 5.16 -1.69 -6.62
C THR A 87 3.92 -0.92 -6.20
N LEU A 88 4.03 0.41 -6.20
CA LEU A 88 2.93 1.34 -5.98
C LEU A 88 2.64 2.04 -7.31
N GLY A 89 1.50 1.74 -7.92
CA GLY A 89 1.10 2.25 -9.23
C GLY A 89 -0.08 3.19 -9.15
N ARG A 90 0.10 4.48 -9.47
CA ARG A 90 -1.01 5.45 -9.54
C ARG A 90 -1.86 5.48 -8.27
N CYS A 91 -1.22 5.35 -7.12
CA CYS A 91 -1.90 5.49 -5.83
C CYS A 91 -1.93 6.97 -5.42
N LYS A 92 -2.99 7.38 -4.74
CA LYS A 92 -3.14 8.72 -4.18
C LYS A 92 -2.36 8.81 -2.88
N PHE A 93 -1.44 9.75 -2.79
CA PHE A 93 -0.66 9.96 -1.56
C PHE A 93 -1.18 11.15 -0.73
N SER A 94 -1.98 12.02 -1.35
CA SER A 94 -2.60 13.18 -0.72
C SER A 94 -4.12 13.08 -0.73
N LYS A 95 -4.76 13.61 0.33
CA LYS A 95 -6.22 13.81 0.31
C LYS A 95 -6.49 15.01 -0.58
N ASP A 96 -7.30 14.81 -1.62
CA ASP A 96 -7.80 15.89 -2.48
C ASP A 96 -8.21 17.10 -1.62
N PRO A 97 -7.54 18.27 -1.75
CA PRO A 97 -7.84 19.44 -0.91
C PRO A 97 -9.28 19.90 -1.11
N LYS A 98 -9.89 19.61 -2.27
CA LYS A 98 -11.28 19.95 -2.59
C LYS A 98 -12.30 19.30 -1.65
N LYS A 99 -11.95 18.24 -0.90
CA LYS A 99 -12.93 17.51 -0.07
C LYS A 99 -13.01 17.91 1.41
N LYS A 100 -12.28 18.90 1.93
CA LYS A 100 -12.53 19.37 3.32
C LYS A 100 -12.45 20.89 3.48
N LYS A 101 -13.64 21.52 3.49
CA LYS A 101 -13.93 22.81 4.17
C LYS A 101 -13.86 22.71 5.70
N GLY A 102 -13.60 21.54 6.27
CA GLY A 102 -13.41 21.35 7.71
C GLY A 102 -11.93 21.39 8.05
N LYS A 103 -11.55 22.26 9.00
CA LYS A 103 -10.23 22.29 9.67
C LYS A 103 -9.97 20.96 10.39
N ALA A 104 -9.79 19.86 9.67
CA ALA A 104 -9.12 18.71 10.21
C ALA A 104 -7.67 19.13 10.33
N ARG A 105 -7.28 19.59 11.52
CA ARG A 105 -5.91 19.52 11.99
C ARG A 105 -5.46 18.10 11.67
N LEU A 106 -4.76 17.92 10.54
CA LEU A 106 -3.90 16.76 10.42
C LEU A 106 -2.99 16.94 11.62
N SER A 107 -3.18 16.07 12.61
CA SER A 107 -2.14 15.87 13.59
C SER A 107 -0.86 15.79 12.76
N LYS A 108 0.18 16.48 13.22
CA LYS A 108 1.55 16.09 12.96
C LYS A 108 1.68 14.66 13.50
N GLY A 109 0.94 13.73 12.90
CA GLY A 109 0.92 12.34 13.22
C GLY A 109 2.31 11.96 12.85
N CYS A 110 3.12 11.74 13.88
CA CYS A 110 4.41 11.11 13.77
C CYS A 110 4.24 10.08 12.67
N LEU A 111 4.97 10.25 11.56
CA LEU A 111 5.06 9.21 10.57
C LEU A 111 5.61 8.02 11.36
N ASN A 112 4.74 7.14 11.82
CA ASN A 112 5.13 5.98 12.57
C ASN A 112 6.04 5.25 11.60
N GLN A 113 7.34 5.18 11.91
CA GLN A 113 8.25 4.33 11.18
C GLN A 113 7.57 2.96 11.08
N PHE A 114 7.47 2.46 9.86
CA PHE A 114 6.89 1.15 9.68
C PHE A 114 7.77 0.14 10.39
N ASN A 115 7.18 -0.77 11.15
CA ASN A 115 7.90 -1.96 11.59
C ASN A 115 7.99 -2.91 10.39
N VAL A 116 9.00 -2.70 9.53
CA VAL A 116 9.14 -3.47 8.29
C VAL A 116 9.82 -4.80 8.60
N ARG A 117 9.13 -5.91 8.30
CA ARG A 117 9.71 -7.26 8.44
C ARG A 117 10.27 -7.82 7.13
N CYS A 118 10.10 -7.13 6.01
CA CYS A 118 10.53 -7.54 4.67
C CYS A 118 12.06 -7.51 4.49
N LYS A 119 12.78 -8.45 5.10
CA LYS A 119 14.25 -8.53 5.04
C LYS A 119 14.79 -8.82 3.64
N ASN A 120 13.94 -9.34 2.77
CA ASN A 120 14.28 -9.71 1.39
C ASN A 120 13.82 -8.65 0.36
N LEU A 121 13.34 -7.47 0.79
CA LEU A 121 12.85 -6.45 -0.14
C LEU A 121 14.00 -5.85 -0.97
N LYS A 122 14.09 -6.26 -2.23
CA LYS A 122 15.14 -5.87 -3.17
C LYS A 122 14.75 -4.67 -4.02
N LEU A 123 13.46 -4.54 -4.34
CA LEU A 123 12.94 -3.53 -5.25
C LEU A 123 11.68 -2.87 -4.68
N THR A 124 11.70 -1.54 -4.63
CA THR A 124 10.49 -0.73 -4.44
C THR A 124 10.33 0.20 -5.62
N GLU A 125 9.27 -0.03 -6.40
CA GLU A 125 8.92 0.79 -7.55
C GLU A 125 7.72 1.68 -7.20
N ILE A 126 7.88 2.99 -7.36
CA ILE A 126 6.81 3.96 -7.09
C ILE A 126 6.55 4.73 -8.38
N ILE A 127 5.34 4.59 -8.90
CA ILE A 127 4.84 5.28 -10.08
C ILE A 127 3.86 6.34 -9.60
N TYR A 128 4.24 7.60 -9.72
CA TYR A 128 3.57 8.73 -9.07
C TYR A 128 3.33 9.89 -10.03
N GLU A 129 2.34 10.71 -9.72
CA GLU A 129 2.05 11.99 -10.40
C GLU A 129 2.76 13.14 -9.67
N ASP A 130 3.01 14.26 -10.36
CA ASP A 130 3.89 15.35 -9.85
C ASP A 130 3.45 15.91 -8.49
N ASP A 131 2.14 16.05 -8.29
CA ASP A 131 1.54 16.62 -7.08
C ASP A 131 1.82 15.78 -5.82
N ASP A 132 2.21 14.51 -5.99
CA ASP A 132 2.49 13.59 -4.88
C ASP A 132 3.98 13.46 -4.53
N ALA A 133 4.90 14.16 -5.22
CA ALA A 133 6.35 14.03 -5.03
C ALA A 133 6.78 14.18 -3.55
N LYS A 134 6.26 15.20 -2.86
CA LYS A 134 6.55 15.43 -1.43
C LYS A 134 6.12 14.24 -0.56
N LYS A 135 4.97 13.65 -0.86
CA LYS A 135 4.42 12.52 -0.11
C LYS A 135 5.15 11.22 -0.39
N VAL A 136 5.65 11.03 -1.62
CA VAL A 136 6.56 9.93 -1.94
C VAL A 136 7.83 10.03 -1.10
N VAL A 137 8.41 11.23 -0.94
CA VAL A 137 9.57 11.43 -0.05
C VAL A 137 9.24 11.11 1.41
N GLU A 138 8.07 11.53 1.90
CA GLU A 138 7.59 11.18 3.25
C GLU A 138 7.46 9.66 3.43
N LEU A 139 6.91 8.94 2.43
CA LEU A 139 6.82 7.48 2.45
C LEU A 139 8.21 6.82 2.51
N LEU A 140 9.15 7.27 1.67
CA LEU A 140 10.51 6.72 1.68
C LEU A 140 11.20 6.91 3.04
N TRP A 141 10.97 8.04 3.69
CA TRP A 141 11.46 8.30 5.04
C TRP A 141 10.79 7.39 6.08
N SER A 142 9.49 7.13 5.97
CA SER A 142 8.77 6.19 6.83
C SER A 142 9.29 4.75 6.73
N MET A 143 9.82 4.38 5.55
CA MET A 143 10.36 3.05 5.29
C MET A 143 11.86 2.94 5.61
N SER A 144 12.62 4.04 5.66
CA SER A 144 14.09 3.99 5.69
C SER A 144 14.70 3.39 6.96
N GLY A 145 13.94 3.28 8.06
CA GLY A 145 14.45 2.77 9.33
C GLY A 145 14.79 1.27 9.32
N ASP A 146 14.03 0.48 8.56
CA ASP A 146 14.02 -0.98 8.68
C ASP A 146 14.28 -1.73 7.35
N LEU A 147 14.46 -1.00 6.24
CA LEU A 147 14.62 -1.64 4.95
C LEU A 147 16.04 -2.18 4.72
N PRO A 148 16.17 -3.38 4.12
CA PRO A 148 17.46 -3.88 3.63
C PRO A 148 17.96 -3.02 2.46
N LYS A 149 19.09 -3.42 1.85
CA LYS A 149 19.59 -2.81 0.60
C LYS A 149 18.54 -2.94 -0.51
N ASN A 150 17.67 -1.94 -0.58
CA ASN A 150 16.53 -1.87 -1.46
C ASN A 150 16.81 -0.89 -2.60
N TYR A 151 16.69 -1.35 -3.84
CA TYR A 151 16.73 -0.46 -5.00
C TYR A 151 15.37 0.24 -5.13
N ILE A 152 15.39 1.56 -5.01
CA ILE A 152 14.19 2.38 -5.13
C ILE A 152 14.14 2.95 -6.55
N LYS A 153 13.09 2.61 -7.29
CA LYS A 153 12.82 3.13 -8.62
C LYS A 153 11.62 4.06 -8.58
N LEU A 154 11.84 5.32 -8.89
CA LEU A 154 10.78 6.32 -8.99
C LEU A 154 10.48 6.58 -10.46
N THR A 155 9.21 6.52 -10.84
CA THR A 155 8.74 6.83 -12.20
C THR A 155 7.66 7.89 -12.09
N LYS A 156 7.95 9.09 -12.58
CA LYS A 156 6.94 10.12 -12.74
C LYS A 156 6.10 9.80 -13.98
N VAL A 157 4.78 9.84 -13.85
CA VAL A 157 3.85 9.73 -14.98
C VAL A 157 3.13 11.06 -15.16
N ASP A 158 2.84 11.39 -16.42
CA ASP A 158 1.93 12.49 -16.71
C ASP A 158 0.52 12.09 -16.25
N PRO A 159 -0.27 13.06 -15.74
CA PRO A 159 -1.67 12.80 -15.45
C PRO A 159 -2.35 12.25 -16.72
N ASP A 160 -3.10 11.16 -16.58
CA ASP A 160 -3.90 10.63 -17.68
C ASP A 160 -4.75 11.80 -18.22
N HIS A 161 -4.56 12.18 -19.49
CA HIS A 161 -5.41 13.19 -20.11
C HIS A 161 -6.83 12.59 -20.16
N PRO A 162 -7.86 13.32 -19.66
CA PRO A 162 -9.23 12.83 -19.65
C PRO A 162 -9.78 12.54 -21.06
#